data_AF-G1NLZ4-F1
#
_entry.id   AF-G1NLZ4-F1
#
_cell.length_a   1.000
_cell.length_b   1.000
_cell.length_c   1.000
_cell.angle_alpha   90.00
_cell.angle_beta   90.00
_cell.angle_gamma   90.00
#
_symmetry.space_group_name_H-M   'P 1'
#
loop_
_entity.id
_entity.type
_entity.pdbx_description
1 polymer ?
#
loop_
_entity_poly.entity_id
_entity_poly.type
_entity_poly.pdbx_seq_one_letter_code
_entity_poly.pdbx_strand_id
1 'polypeptide(L)'
;MPYGDVLIHAGDFTELGLPSEVKKFNEWLGSLPYEYKIVIAGNHELTFDQEFMADLIKQDFYYFPSVSKLKPESYENVQSLLTNCIYLQDSEVTVRGFRIYGSPW
;
A
#
# COMPACT_ATOMS: atom_id res chain seq x y z
N MET A 1 2.92 -10.91 -16.25
CA MET A 1 3.28 -9.49 -16.40
C MET A 1 3.95 -9.30 -17.76
N PRO A 2 3.47 -8.41 -18.63
CA PRO A 2 4.03 -8.18 -19.97
C PRO A 2 5.36 -7.40 -19.91
N TYR A 3 6.10 -7.37 -21.02
CA TYR A 3 7.29 -6.52 -21.13
C TYR A 3 6.93 -5.03 -20.98
N GLY A 4 7.79 -4.28 -20.29
CA GLY A 4 7.65 -2.84 -20.08
C GLY A 4 8.78 -2.28 -19.21
N ASP A 5 8.84 -0.95 -19.12
CA ASP A 5 9.88 -0.24 -18.35
C ASP A 5 9.43 0.14 -16.94
N VAL A 6 8.19 0.60 -16.81
CA VAL A 6 7.61 1.13 -15.57
C VAL A 6 6.30 0.41 -15.27
N LEU A 7 6.16 -0.11 -14.06
CA LEU A 7 4.91 -0.62 -13.52
C LEU A 7 4.21 0.48 -12.73
N ILE A 8 2.91 0.65 -12.94
CA ILE A 8 2.05 1.52 -12.13
C ILE A 8 0.92 0.64 -11.57
N HIS A 9 0.77 0.61 -10.25
CA HIS A 9 -0.33 -0.06 -9.56
C HIS A 9 -1.21 0.99 -8.87
N ALA A 10 -2.50 1.00 -9.20
CA ALA A 10 -3.44 2.05 -8.81
C ALA A 10 -4.31 1.65 -7.60
N GLY A 11 -3.70 1.13 -6.53
CA GLY A 11 -4.41 0.73 -5.31
C GLY A 11 -4.94 -0.71 -5.32
N ASP A 12 -5.53 -1.11 -4.19
CA ASP A 12 -6.15 -2.41 -3.92
C ASP A 12 -5.21 -3.60 -4.20
N PHE A 13 -4.00 -3.52 -3.67
CA PHE A 13 -3.02 -4.60 -3.76
C PHE A 13 -3.09 -5.59 -2.58
N THR A 14 -3.93 -5.31 -1.59
CA THR A 14 -4.26 -6.17 -0.45
C THR A 14 -5.78 -6.36 -0.34
N GLU A 15 -6.23 -7.28 0.53
CA GLU A 15 -7.66 -7.40 0.84
C GLU A 15 -8.05 -6.49 2.02
N LEU A 16 -7.18 -6.34 3.02
CA LEU A 16 -7.47 -5.60 4.26
C LEU A 16 -6.28 -4.75 4.75
N GLY A 17 -5.23 -4.59 3.94
CA GLY A 17 -4.02 -3.87 4.32
C GLY A 17 -3.17 -4.59 5.37
N LEU A 18 -3.34 -5.90 5.59
CA LEU A 18 -2.57 -6.57 6.65
C LEU A 18 -1.06 -6.51 6.33
N PRO A 19 -0.18 -6.30 7.33
CA PRO A 19 1.28 -6.25 7.09
C PRO A 19 1.83 -7.47 6.33
N SER A 20 1.25 -8.65 6.54
CA SER A 20 1.59 -9.86 5.80
C SER A 20 1.21 -9.80 4.31
N GLU A 21 0.09 -9.16 3.97
CA GLU A 21 -0.36 -8.97 2.59
C GLU A 21 0.54 -7.96 1.89
N VAL A 22 0.86 -6.85 2.55
CA VAL A 22 1.78 -5.84 2.05
C VAL A 22 3.16 -6.44 1.79
N LYS A 23 3.67 -7.27 2.71
CA LYS A 23 4.94 -7.98 2.52
C LYS A 23 4.89 -8.93 1.33
N LYS A 24 3.83 -9.74 1.21
CA LYS A 24 3.64 -10.66 0.08
C LYS A 24 3.57 -9.93 -1.26
N PHE A 25 2.87 -8.80 -1.31
CA PHE A 25 2.82 -7.93 -2.47
C PHE A 25 4.21 -7.35 -2.80
N ASN A 26 4.94 -6.84 -1.81
CA ASN A 26 6.29 -6.31 -1.99
C ASN A 26 7.29 -7.37 -2.49
N GLU A 27 7.20 -8.61 -2.00
CA GLU A 27 7.99 -9.74 -2.49
C GLU A 27 7.68 -10.06 -3.95
N TRP A 28 6.40 -10.08 -4.33
CA TRP A 28 5.97 -10.24 -5.72
C TRP A 28 6.49 -9.10 -6.60
N LEU A 29 6.37 -7.84 -6.18
CA LEU A 29 6.89 -6.68 -6.90
C LEU A 29 8.40 -6.79 -7.14
N GLY A 30 9.16 -7.26 -6.14
CA GLY A 30 10.60 -7.46 -6.23
C GLY A 30 11.01 -8.52 -7.26
N SER A 31 10.13 -9.47 -7.58
CA SER A 31 10.38 -10.48 -8.61
C SER A 31 10.22 -9.96 -10.04
N LEU A 32 9.61 -8.77 -10.21
CA LEU A 32 9.30 -8.22 -11.54
C LEU A 32 10.48 -7.44 -12.13
N PRO A 33 10.74 -7.58 -13.44
CA PRO A 33 11.92 -7.01 -14.11
C PRO A 33 11.81 -5.51 -14.41
N TYR A 34 10.70 -4.85 -14.06
CA TYR A 34 10.50 -3.42 -14.30
C TYR A 34 11.55 -2.59 -13.55
N GLU A 35 12.10 -1.56 -14.17
CA GLU A 35 13.09 -0.70 -13.53
C GLU A 35 12.46 0.12 -12.39
N TYR A 36 11.25 0.64 -12.64
CA TYR A 36 10.47 1.40 -11.67
C TYR A 36 9.13 0.72 -11.43
N LYS A 37 8.71 0.71 -10.16
CA LYS A 37 7.38 0.30 -9.74
C LYS A 37 6.81 1.43 -8.91
N ILE A 38 5.66 1.98 -9.31
CA ILE A 38 4.99 3.08 -8.64
C ILE A 38 3.65 2.56 -8.14
N VAL A 39 3.36 2.80 -6.86
CA VAL A 39 2.18 2.25 -6.19
C VAL A 39 1.48 3.36 -5.41
N ILE A 40 0.16 3.40 -5.50
CA ILE A 40 -0.70 4.11 -4.54
C ILE A 40 -1.54 3.08 -3.78
N ALA A 41 -2.10 3.49 -2.63
CA ALA A 41 -3.11 2.71 -1.91
C ALA A 41 -4.50 2.90 -2.53
N GLY A 42 -5.38 1.92 -2.30
CA GLY A 42 -6.82 1.99 -2.57
C GLY A 42 -7.62 1.78 -1.29
N ASN A 43 -8.91 1.48 -1.43
CA ASN A 43 -9.82 1.35 -0.29
C ASN A 43 -9.60 0.05 0.52
N HIS A 44 -8.86 -0.92 -0.01
CA HIS A 44 -8.54 -2.15 0.71
C HIS A 44 -7.28 -2.05 1.59
N GLU A 45 -6.46 -1.02 1.41
CA GLU A 45 -5.27 -0.76 2.24
C GLU A 45 -5.65 -0.09 3.58
N LEU A 46 -6.56 -0.70 4.35
CA LEU A 46 -7.15 -0.10 5.56
C LEU A 46 -6.11 0.40 6.57
N THR A 47 -4.99 -0.31 6.71
CA THR A 47 -3.90 0.04 7.63
C THR A 47 -3.05 1.24 7.19
N PHE A 48 -3.23 1.72 5.96
CA PHE A 48 -2.55 2.91 5.44
C PHE A 48 -3.29 4.20 5.86
N ASP A 49 -4.56 4.08 6.26
CA ASP A 49 -5.35 5.17 6.82
C ASP A 49 -5.37 5.08 8.36
N GLN A 50 -4.54 5.92 8.98
CA GLN A 50 -4.41 5.98 10.45
C GLN A 50 -5.70 6.49 11.13
N GLU A 51 -6.44 7.38 10.48
CA GLU A 51 -7.69 7.93 11.03
C GLU A 51 -8.77 6.85 11.02
N PHE A 52 -8.92 6.14 9.90
CA PHE A 52 -9.83 5.01 9.78
C PHE A 52 -9.51 3.91 10.80
N MET A 53 -8.23 3.54 10.95
CA MET A 53 -7.81 2.53 11.94
C MET A 53 -8.12 2.96 13.37
N ALA A 54 -7.88 4.23 13.71
CA ALA A 54 -8.18 4.76 15.04
C ALA A 54 -9.67 4.72 15.35
N ASP A 55 -10.52 5.02 14.37
CA ASP A 55 -11.98 4.98 14.53
C ASP A 55 -12.54 3.55 14.56
N LEU A 56 -11.99 2.65 13.75
CA LEU A 56 -12.34 1.23 13.75
C LEU A 56 -12.10 0.59 15.13
N ILE A 57 -10.98 0.92 15.78
CA ILE A 57 -10.63 0.40 17.11
C ILE A 57 -11.55 0.96 18.20
N LYS A 58 -11.92 2.26 18.13
CA LYS A 58 -12.78 2.90 19.15
C LYS A 58 -14.22 2.37 19.15
N GLN A 59 -14.73 1.98 17.98
CA GLN A 59 -16.14 1.63 17.82
C GLN A 59 -16.43 0.13 18.02
N ASP A 60 -15.45 -0.66 18.49
CA ASP A 60 -15.58 -2.10 18.75
C ASP A 60 -16.14 -2.87 17.53
N PHE A 61 -15.80 -2.40 16.32
CA PHE A 61 -16.37 -2.90 15.08
C PHE A 61 -15.80 -4.28 14.74
N TYR A 62 -16.62 -5.31 14.96
CA TYR A 62 -16.36 -6.69 14.52
C TYR A 62 -16.46 -6.89 12.99
N TYR A 63 -16.58 -5.82 12.18
CA TYR A 63 -16.66 -5.94 10.71
C TYR A 63 -15.41 -6.57 10.10
N PHE A 64 -14.23 -6.20 10.62
CA PHE A 64 -12.95 -6.68 10.15
C PHE A 64 -12.15 -7.28 11.31
N PRO A 65 -12.50 -8.51 11.77
CA PRO A 65 -11.91 -9.11 12.97
C PRO A 65 -10.39 -9.27 12.91
N SER A 66 -9.82 -9.38 11.70
CA SER A 66 -8.37 -9.51 11.49
C SER A 66 -7.64 -8.19 11.67
N VAL A 67 -8.26 -7.07 11.28
CA VAL A 67 -7.69 -5.73 11.33
C VAL A 67 -7.89 -5.10 12.70
N SER A 68 -9.08 -5.28 13.30
CA SER A 68 -9.40 -4.72 14.62
C SER A 68 -8.56 -5.29 15.77
N LYS A 69 -7.90 -6.44 15.55
CA LYS A 69 -6.96 -7.06 16.51
C LYS A 69 -5.52 -6.59 16.35
N LEU A 70 -5.21 -5.81 15.30
CA LEU A 70 -3.87 -5.27 15.13
C LEU A 70 -3.60 -4.23 16.21
N LYS A 71 -2.39 -4.29 16.77
CA LYS A 71 -1.90 -3.23 17.65
C LYS A 71 -1.35 -2.08 16.79
N PRO A 72 -1.44 -0.82 17.25
CA PRO A 72 -0.89 0.35 16.53
C PRO A 72 0.53 0.14 16.00
N GLU A 73 1.41 -0.46 16.80
CA GLU A 73 2.81 -0.68 16.43
C GLU A 73 2.98 -1.66 15.26
N SER A 74 1.94 -2.44 14.95
CA SER A 74 1.95 -3.40 13.84
C SER A 74 1.65 -2.74 12.48
N TYR A 75 1.07 -1.54 12.46
CA TYR A 75 0.65 -0.87 11.23
C TYR A 75 1.07 0.60 11.09
N GLU A 76 1.59 1.24 12.15
CA GLU A 76 2.07 2.64 12.13
C GLU A 76 3.01 2.95 10.95
N ASN A 77 3.87 1.99 10.59
CA ASN A 77 4.83 2.12 9.49
C ASN A 77 4.61 1.09 8.37
N VAL A 78 3.39 0.65 8.13
CA VAL A 78 3.10 -0.41 7.14
C VAL A 78 3.62 -0.06 5.72
N GLN A 79 3.59 1.22 5.34
CA GLN A 79 4.11 1.72 4.07
C GLN A 79 5.61 1.41 3.90
N SER A 80 6.39 1.38 4.99
CA SER A 80 7.82 1.07 4.94
C SER A 80 8.14 -0.36 4.47
N LEU A 81 7.14 -1.26 4.47
CA LEU A 81 7.28 -2.61 3.95
C LEU A 81 7.37 -2.66 2.42
N LEU A 82 6.98 -1.59 1.73
CA LEU A 82 7.02 -1.45 0.28
C LEU A 82 8.40 -1.05 -0.25
N THR A 83 9.42 -1.87 0.02
CA THR A 83 10.81 -1.58 -0.34
C THR A 83 11.14 -1.71 -1.84
N ASN A 84 10.28 -2.39 -2.62
CA ASN A 84 10.50 -2.67 -4.05
C ASN A 84 9.68 -1.73 -4.97
N CYS A 85 9.12 -0.64 -4.43
CA CYS A 85 8.44 0.37 -5.23
C CYS A 85 8.64 1.78 -4.65
N ILE A 86 8.27 2.78 -5.45
CA ILE A 86 8.03 4.14 -5.01
C ILE A 86 6.54 4.21 -4.63
N TYR A 87 6.27 4.28 -3.34
CA TYR A 87 4.92 4.52 -2.84
C TYR A 87 4.60 6.01 -2.89
N LEU A 88 3.44 6.37 -3.44
CA LEU A 88 2.94 7.74 -3.49
C LEU A 88 1.63 7.84 -2.69
N GLN A 89 1.53 8.92 -1.91
CA GLN A 89 0.33 9.33 -1.20
C GLN A 89 0.35 10.86 -1.17
N ASP A 90 -0.58 11.46 -1.90
CA ASP A 90 -0.68 12.90 -2.13
C ASP A 90 0.64 13.55 -2.56
N SER A 91 1.44 12.80 -3.31
CA SER A 91 2.81 13.15 -3.67
C SER A 91 3.14 12.79 -5.12
N GLU A 92 4.25 13.32 -5.62
CA GLU A 92 4.72 13.06 -6.98
C GLU A 92 6.14 12.52 -7.02
N VAL A 93 6.45 11.86 -8.15
CA VAL A 93 7.81 11.47 -8.53
C VAL A 93 8.06 11.78 -9.99
N THR A 94 9.32 12.09 -10.33
CA THR A 94 9.77 12.18 -11.72
C THR A 94 10.58 10.94 -12.09
N VAL A 95 10.09 10.16 -13.06
CA VAL A 95 10.76 8.95 -13.55
C VAL A 95 10.87 9.04 -15.07
N ARG A 96 12.08 8.86 -15.60
CA ARG A 96 12.36 8.91 -17.05
C ARG A 96 11.80 10.18 -17.75
N GLY A 97 11.80 11.31 -17.04
CA GLY A 97 11.28 12.60 -17.54
C GLY A 97 9.77 12.80 -17.42
N PHE A 98 9.01 11.79 -16.97
CA PHE A 98 7.59 11.90 -16.70
C PHE A 98 7.35 12.26 -15.24
N ARG A 99 6.54 13.29 -15.00
CA ARG A 99 6.01 13.62 -13.67
C ARG A 99 4.73 12.83 -13.42
N ILE A 100 4.71 12.07 -12.33
CA ILE A 100 3.62 11.17 -11.97
C ILE A 100 3.17 11.55 -10.56
N TYR A 101 1.91 11.97 -10.42
CA TYR A 101 1.27 12.26 -9.13
C TYR A 101 0.36 11.09 -8.74
N GLY A 102 0.39 10.71 -7.47
CA GLY A 102 -0.43 9.64 -6.92
C GLY A 102 -1.17 10.08 -5.66
N SER A 103 -2.47 9.83 -5.63
CA SER A 103 -3.35 10.03 -4.47
C SER A 103 -4.14 8.73 -4.25
N PRO A 104 -4.30 8.28 -3.00
CA PRO A 104 -5.23 7.19 -2.68
C PRO A 104 -6.69 7.61 -2.92
N TRP A 105 -7.60 6.63 -2.85
CA TRP A 105 -9.05 6.82 -2.86
C TRP A 105 -9.57 7.26 -1.48
#